data_AF-A0A2N3DFC0-F1
#
_entry.id   AF-A0A2N3DFC0-F1
#
_cell.length_a   1.000
_cell.length_b   1.000
_cell.length_c   1.000
_cell.angle_alpha   90.00
_cell.angle_beta   90.00
_cell.angle_gamma   90.00
#
_symmetry.space_group_name_H-M   'P 1'
#
loop_
_entity.id
_entity.type
_entity.pdbx_description
1 polymer ?
#
loop_
_entity_poly.entity_id
_entity_poly.type
_entity_poly.pdbx_seq_one_letter_code
_entity_poly.pdbx_strand_id
1 'polypeptide(L)' 'MVPAMIRALPLMLLLAAPAFAAHSGEVSRRNMPELSDLALAAMAASGLWLAQRAMRRRKRNARKD' A
#
# COMPACT_ATOMS: atom_id res chain seq x y z
N MET A 1 15.34 10.22 -18.76
CA MET A 1 15.85 8.83 -18.61
C MET A 1 15.92 8.55 -17.11
N VAL A 2 15.06 7.67 -16.55
CA VAL A 2 15.04 7.43 -15.09
C VAL A 2 16.22 6.52 -14.72
N PRO A 3 17.07 6.89 -13.75
CA PRO A 3 18.23 6.10 -13.32
C PRO A 3 17.83 4.68 -12.91
N ALA A 4 18.64 3.68 -13.28
CA ALA A 4 18.41 2.28 -12.94
C ALA A 4 18.24 2.05 -11.42
N MET A 5 18.94 2.82 -10.59
CA MET A 5 18.80 2.80 -9.12
C MET A 5 17.36 3.12 -8.66
N ILE A 6 16.70 4.10 -9.27
CA ILE A 6 15.33 4.50 -8.87
C ILE A 6 14.32 3.41 -9.26
N ARG A 7 14.59 2.68 -10.34
CA ARG A 7 13.75 1.54 -10.77
C ARG A 7 13.90 0.33 -9.86
N ALA A 8 15.08 0.13 -9.28
CA ALA A 8 15.37 -0.96 -8.34
C ALA A 8 14.96 -0.66 -6.89
N LEU A 9 14.74 0.62 -6.55
CA LEU A 9 14.34 1.08 -5.22
C LEU A 9 13.18 0.30 -4.57
N PRO A 10 12.04 0.03 -5.24
CA PRO A 10 10.94 -0.71 -4.62
C PRO A 10 11.32 -2.16 -4.30
N LEU A 11 12.14 -2.78 -5.15
CA LEU A 11 12.65 -4.14 -4.90
C LEU A 11 13.59 -4.16 -3.70
N MET A 12 14.50 -3.17 -3.60
CA MET A 12 15.38 -3.04 -2.45
C MET A 12 14.62 -2.76 -1.15
N LEU A 13 13.58 -1.92 -1.17
CA LEU A 13 12.73 -1.66 -0.02
C LEU A 13 12.02 -2.94 0.46
N LEU A 14 11.52 -3.75 -0.49
CA LEU A 14 10.82 -4.99 -0.19
C LEU A 14 11.75 -6.04 0.46
N LEU A 15 13.02 -6.10 0.01
CA LEU A 15 14.02 -7.01 0.57
C LEU A 15 14.59 -6.55 1.91
N ALA A 16 14.68 -5.24 2.15
CA ALA A 16 15.25 -4.70 3.38
C ALA A 16 14.25 -4.72 4.54
N ALA A 17 12.94 -4.60 4.27
CA ALA A 17 11.91 -4.46 5.30
C ALA A 17 11.92 -5.56 6.39
N PRO A 18 12.11 -6.86 6.09
CA PRO A 18 12.11 -7.91 7.11
C PRO A 18 13.29 -7.80 8.08
N ALA A 19 14.44 -7.26 7.64
CA ALA A 19 15.64 -7.15 8.48
C ALA A 19 15.47 -6.14 9.63
N PHE A 20 14.49 -5.25 9.54
CA PHE A 20 14.15 -4.27 10.58
C PHE A 20 12.98 -4.70 11.47
N ALA A 21 12.39 -5.88 11.24
CA ALA A 21 11.27 -6.37 12.03
C ALA A 21 11.76 -7.00 13.35
N ALA A 22 12.17 -6.17 14.31
CA ALA A 22 12.43 -6.62 15.68
C ALA A 22 11.09 -6.90 16.40
N HIS A 23 10.88 -8.15 16.80
CA HIS A 23 9.68 -8.57 17.55
C HIS A 23 9.97 -8.54 19.07
N SER A 24 9.18 -7.78 19.84
CA SER A 24 9.39 -7.60 21.28
C SER A 24 9.00 -8.80 22.16
N GLY A 25 8.21 -9.75 21.63
CA GLY A 25 7.77 -10.95 22.36
C GLY A 25 6.77 -10.70 23.49
N GLU A 26 6.39 -9.44 23.75
CA GLU A 26 5.42 -9.09 24.77
C GLU A 26 3.99 -9.30 24.26
N VAL A 27 3.15 -9.95 25.07
CA VAL A 27 1.73 -10.09 24.79
C VAL A 27 1.04 -8.74 25.02
N SER A 28 0.91 -7.96 23.95
CA SER A 28 0.16 -6.69 23.98
C SER A 28 -1.35 -6.95 24.13
N ARG A 29 -1.94 -6.54 25.26
CA ARG A 29 -3.40 -6.47 25.39
C ARG A 29 -3.91 -5.29 24.55
N ARG A 30 -4.58 -5.60 23.44
CA ARG A 30 -5.19 -4.59 22.57
C ARG A 30 -6.51 -4.09 23.17
N ASN A 31 -6.51 -2.83 23.58
CA ASN A 31 -7.71 -2.16 24.13
C ASN A 31 -8.37 -1.19 23.12
N MET A 32 -7.72 -0.91 21.98
CA MET A 32 -8.15 0.08 21.00
C MET A 32 -7.46 -0.19 19.63
N PRO A 33 -8.00 0.34 18.51
CA PRO A 33 -7.39 0.19 17.19
C PRO A 33 -5.99 0.79 17.17
N GLU A 34 -5.00 0.04 16.70
CA GLU A 34 -3.63 0.53 16.58
C GLU A 34 -3.46 1.41 15.32
N LEU A 35 -2.40 2.21 15.28
CA LEU A 35 -2.01 2.94 14.07
C LEU A 35 -1.82 1.99 12.87
N SER A 36 -1.37 0.76 13.12
CA SER A 36 -1.29 -0.32 12.14
C SER A 36 -2.64 -0.67 11.52
N ASP A 37 -3.71 -0.71 12.32
CA ASP A 37 -5.05 -1.03 11.85
C ASP A 37 -5.61 0.10 10.97
N LEU A 38 -5.35 1.35 11.36
CA LEU A 38 -5.66 2.53 10.54
C LEU A 38 -4.89 2.51 9.21
N ALA A 39 -3.61 2.13 9.23
CA ALA A 39 -2.81 2.00 8.01
C ALA A 39 -3.36 0.91 7.09
N LEU A 40 -3.78 -0.24 7.63
CA LEU A 40 -4.43 -1.31 6.88
C LEU A 40 -5.76 -0.85 6.26
N ALA A 41 -6.59 -0.15 7.04
CA ALA A 41 -7.85 0.39 6.55
C ALA A 41 -7.65 1.42 5.43
N ALA A 42 -6.69 2.33 5.59
CA ALA A 42 -6.31 3.32 4.57
C ALA A 42 -5.77 2.64 3.30
N MET A 43 -4.95 1.60 3.45
CA MET A 43 -4.41 0.84 2.33
C MET A 43 -5.54 0.17 1.53
N ALA A 44 -6.47 -0.51 2.20
CA ALA A 44 -7.63 -1.12 1.56
C ALA A 44 -8.52 -0.07 0.85
N ALA A 45 -8.82 1.05 1.51
CA ALA A 45 -9.62 2.12 0.94
C ALA A 45 -8.96 2.74 -0.31
N SER A 46 -7.63 2.92 -0.28
CA SER A 46 -6.87 3.44 -1.42
C SER A 46 -6.89 2.49 -2.61
N GLY A 47 -6.76 1.18 -2.38
CA GLY A 47 -6.86 0.15 -3.41
C GLY A 47 -8.24 0.15 -4.08
N LEU A 48 -9.31 0.20 -3.27
CA LEU A 48 -10.68 0.27 -3.78
C LEU A 48 -10.91 1.56 -4.58
N TRP A 49 -10.44 2.70 -4.08
CA TRP A 49 -10.56 3.98 -4.77
C TRP A 49 -9.84 3.97 -6.12
N LEU A 50 -8.63 3.41 -6.20
CA LEU A 50 -7.89 3.28 -7.45
C LEU A 50 -8.60 2.37 -8.46
N ALA A 51 -9.15 1.24 -8.01
CA ALA A 51 -9.94 0.35 -8.85
C ALA A 51 -11.17 1.07 -9.42
N GLN A 52 -11.92 1.77 -8.57
CA GLN A 52 -13.06 2.58 -8.99
C GLN A 52 -12.65 3.71 -9.94
N ARG A 53 -11.53 4.39 -9.68
CA ARG A 53 -10.97 5.44 -10.54
C ARG A 53 -10.69 4.89 -11.94
N ALA A 54 -10.10 3.71 -12.05
CA ALA A 54 -9.81 3.06 -13.32
C ALA A 54 -11.09 2.69 -14.07
N MET A 55 -12.07 2.09 -13.39
CA MET A 55 -13.38 1.75 -13.99
C MET A 55 -14.12 3.01 -14.48
N ARG A 56 -14.14 4.08 -13.69
CA ARG A 56 -14.75 5.37 -14.08
C ARG A 56 -14.03 6.03 -15.25
N ARG A 57 -12.72 5.84 -15.43
CA ARG A 57 -11.99 6.30 -16.61
C ARG A 57 -12.41 5.50 -17.84
N ARG A 58 -12.45 4.17 -17.74
CA ARG A 58 -12.89 3.27 -18.82
C ARG A 58 -14.32 3.59 -19.28
N LYS A 59 -15.25 3.75 -18.33
CA LYS A 59 -16.65 4.12 -18.64
C LYS A 59 -16.77 5.46 -19.37
N ARG A 60 -15.94 6.45 -19.03
CA ARG A 60 -15.95 7.76 -19.69
C ARG A 60 -15.44 7.68 -21.13
N ASN A 61 -14.40 6.87 -21.37
CA ASN A 61 -13.88 6.66 -22.73
C ASN A 61 -14.91 5.93 -23.59
N ALA A 62 -15.54 4.86 -23.07
CA ALA A 62 -16.58 4.10 -23.77
C ALA A 62 -17.88 4.86 -24.08
N ARG A 63 -18.07 6.06 -23.53
CA ARG A 63 -19.22 6.95 -23.86
C ARG A 63 -18.86 8.00 -24.91
N LYS A 64 -17.57 8.19 -25.19
CA LYS A 64 -17.07 9.19 -26.15
C LYS A 64 -16.90 8.60 -27.54
N ASP A 65 -16.83 7.26 -27.63
CA ASP A 65 -17.02 6.46 -28.83
C ASP A 65 -18.52 6.28 -29.10
#